data_AF-A0A023EHE6-F1
#
_entry.id   AF-A0A023EHE6-F1
#
_cell.length_a   1.000
_cell.length_b   1.000
_cell.length_c   1.000
_cell.angle_alpha   90.00
_cell.angle_beta   90.00
_cell.angle_gamma   90.00
#
_symmetry.space_group_name_H-M   'P 1'
#
loop_
_entity.id
_entity.type
_entity.pdbx_description
1 polymer ?
#
loop_
_entity_poly.entity_id
_entity_poly.type
_entity_poly.pdbx_seq_one_letter_code
_entity_poly.pdbx_strand_id
1 'polypeptide(L)'
;MPRGKYVNHKGRNRHFTSPEELEAERANESKKKWRDTREDSSEEEDDEEGSAEGSEDSEEESEEEVKGAGALIEIENPNRQTKKAFVKAANVEETDAPQLSRREKEQIEKQKAHAAYMKRHAEGKTSQAKADLARLAIIKQHRAEAAARREAEKKAKDSK
;
A
#
# COMPACT_ATOMS: atom_id res chain seq x y z
N MET A 1 -44.39 -2.15 8.37
CA MET A 1 -44.05 -0.72 8.50
C MET A 1 -43.05 -0.36 7.40
N PRO A 2 -43.31 0.66 6.58
CA PRO A 2 -42.41 1.03 5.49
C PRO A 2 -41.14 1.65 6.06
N ARG A 3 -39.99 1.05 5.79
CA ARG A 3 -38.68 1.62 6.15
C ARG A 3 -38.40 2.75 5.17
N GLY A 4 -38.24 3.97 5.68
CA GLY A 4 -38.02 5.16 4.85
C GLY A 4 -36.77 5.04 3.96
N LYS A 5 -36.75 5.81 2.86
CA LYS A 5 -35.72 5.80 1.81
C LYS A 5 -34.28 6.03 2.32
N TYR A 6 -34.13 6.59 3.52
CA TYR A 6 -32.83 6.90 4.10
C TYR A 6 -32.58 6.09 5.37
N VAL A 7 -31.35 5.63 5.52
CA VAL A 7 -30.90 4.90 6.72
C VAL A 7 -30.79 5.91 7.87
N ASN A 8 -31.57 5.70 8.92
CA ASN A 8 -31.49 6.51 10.13
C ASN A 8 -30.23 6.10 10.93
N HIS A 9 -29.28 7.03 11.04
CA HIS A 9 -28.03 6.82 11.78
C HIS A 9 -28.13 7.25 13.25
N LYS A 10 -29.30 7.71 13.70
CA LYS A 10 -29.51 8.18 15.08
C LYS A 10 -29.53 6.99 16.04
N GLY A 11 -28.59 6.97 16.99
CA GLY A 11 -28.45 5.91 18.00
C GLY A 11 -27.52 4.75 17.59
N ARG A 12 -26.88 4.81 16.41
CA ARG A 12 -25.87 3.83 15.99
C ARG A 12 -24.47 4.31 16.39
N ASN A 13 -23.60 3.37 16.77
CA ASN A 13 -22.21 3.68 17.09
C ASN A 13 -21.54 4.36 15.89
N ARG A 14 -20.82 5.45 16.18
CA ARG A 14 -20.07 6.20 15.17
C ARG A 14 -18.78 5.44 14.89
N HIS A 15 -18.65 4.91 13.68
CA HIS A 15 -17.38 4.39 13.20
C HIS A 15 -16.61 5.55 12.55
N PHE A 16 -15.39 5.76 13.01
CA PHE A 16 -14.42 6.61 12.34
C PHE A 16 -13.56 5.69 11.49
N THR A 17 -13.47 5.98 10.20
CA THR A 17 -12.60 5.21 9.31
C THR A 17 -11.17 5.32 9.79
N SER A 18 -10.54 4.17 10.01
CA SER A 18 -9.14 4.12 10.41
C SER A 18 -8.26 4.46 9.19
N PRO A 19 -7.04 4.98 9.39
CA PRO A 19 -6.13 5.26 8.27
C PRO A 19 -5.83 4.01 7.43
N GLU A 20 -5.79 2.83 8.06
CA GLU A 20 -5.61 1.53 7.40
C GLU A 20 -6.81 1.15 6.52
N GLU A 21 -8.03 1.42 7.00
CA GLU A 21 -9.26 1.14 6.26
C GLU A 21 -9.40 2.04 5.02
N LEU A 22 -9.00 3.32 5.13
CA LEU A 22 -8.94 4.25 3.99
C LEU A 22 -7.91 3.82 2.94
N GLU A 23 -6.78 3.26 3.37
CA GLU A 23 -5.76 2.76 2.44
C GLU A 23 -6.22 1.49 1.73
N ALA A 24 -6.89 0.58 2.46
CA ALA A 24 -7.51 -0.61 1.89
C ALA A 24 -8.61 -0.25 0.88
N GLU A 25 -9.44 0.75 1.18
CA GLU A 25 -10.48 1.23 0.27
C GLU A 25 -9.85 1.83 -1.00
N ARG A 26 -8.83 2.69 -0.87
CA ARG A 26 -8.07 3.23 -2.01
C ARG A 26 -7.38 2.14 -2.83
N ALA A 27 -6.86 1.11 -2.18
CA ALA A 27 -6.27 -0.04 -2.85
C ALA A 27 -7.32 -0.83 -3.65
N ASN A 28 -8.51 -1.04 -3.08
CA ASN A 28 -9.61 -1.72 -3.76
C ASN A 28 -10.17 -0.91 -4.93
N GLU A 29 -10.34 0.40 -4.78
CA GLU A 29 -10.67 1.31 -5.88
C GLU A 29 -9.59 1.29 -6.96
N SER A 30 -8.32 1.21 -6.57
CA SER A 30 -7.22 1.12 -7.52
C SER A 30 -7.18 -0.19 -8.31
N LYS A 31 -7.62 -1.29 -7.69
CA LYS A 31 -7.79 -2.58 -8.37
C LYS A 31 -9.00 -2.57 -9.28
N LYS A 32 -10.11 -1.95 -8.87
CA LYS A 32 -11.32 -1.81 -9.68
C LYS A 32 -11.05 -0.97 -10.94
N LYS A 33 -10.45 0.21 -10.80
CA LYS A 33 -10.08 1.04 -11.96
C LYS A 33 -9.09 0.34 -12.89
N TRP A 34 -8.17 -0.45 -12.35
CA TRP A 34 -7.25 -1.25 -13.18
C TRP A 34 -7.99 -2.30 -14.00
N ARG A 35 -8.98 -2.98 -13.40
CA ARG A 35 -9.86 -3.92 -14.12
C ARG A 35 -10.67 -3.19 -15.19
N ASP A 36 -11.30 -2.08 -14.84
CA ASP A 36 -12.12 -1.26 -15.75
C ASP A 36 -11.30 -0.76 -16.96
N THR A 37 -10.08 -0.24 -16.72
CA THR A 37 -9.17 0.17 -17.80
C THR A 37 -8.63 -0.97 -18.65
N ARG A 38 -8.72 -2.22 -18.16
CA ARG A 38 -8.31 -3.42 -18.89
C ARG A 38 -9.48 -4.04 -19.65
N GLU A 39 -10.70 -3.86 -19.14
CA GLU A 39 -11.97 -4.31 -19.71
C GLU A 39 -12.41 -3.40 -20.87
N ASP A 40 -12.17 -2.08 -20.78
CA ASP A 40 -12.36 -1.12 -21.90
C ASP A 40 -11.42 -1.36 -23.10
N SER A 41 -10.44 -2.26 -22.96
CA SER A 41 -9.51 -2.66 -24.03
C SER A 41 -9.83 -4.03 -24.66
N SER A 42 -10.88 -4.74 -24.23
CA SER A 42 -11.16 -6.09 -24.72
C SER A 42 -12.65 -6.43 -24.66
N GLU A 43 -13.38 -6.10 -25.73
CA GLU A 43 -14.65 -6.77 -26.07
C GLU A 43 -14.29 -8.12 -26.76
N GLU A 44 -14.95 -9.22 -26.34
CA GLU A 44 -14.80 -10.64 -26.74
C GLU A 44 -13.55 -11.42 -26.28
N GLU A 45 -13.68 -12.21 -25.21
CA GLU A 45 -13.84 -13.67 -25.27
C GLU A 45 -13.94 -14.30 -23.86
N ASP A 46 -14.73 -15.36 -23.82
CA ASP A 46 -15.04 -16.31 -22.75
C ASP A 46 -13.78 -17.00 -22.17
N ASP A 47 -13.67 -17.14 -20.85
CA ASP A 47 -12.97 -18.26 -20.23
C ASP A 47 -13.43 -18.46 -18.77
N GLU A 48 -14.10 -19.59 -18.58
CA GLU A 48 -14.58 -20.20 -17.35
C GLU A 48 -13.49 -21.13 -16.80
N GLU A 49 -12.95 -20.90 -15.59
CA GLU A 49 -12.54 -21.96 -14.64
C GLU A 49 -11.83 -21.43 -13.37
N GLY A 50 -12.26 -21.97 -12.23
CA GLY A 50 -11.32 -22.53 -11.25
C GLY A 50 -10.71 -21.62 -10.19
N SER A 51 -11.35 -21.54 -9.02
CA SER A 51 -10.65 -21.87 -7.77
C SER A 51 -11.61 -22.06 -6.60
N ALA A 52 -11.82 -23.33 -6.25
CA ALA A 52 -12.33 -23.75 -4.96
C ALA A 52 -11.44 -23.21 -3.84
N GLU A 53 -12.01 -22.55 -2.84
CA GLU A 53 -11.35 -22.30 -1.56
C GLU A 53 -12.17 -23.05 -0.50
N GLY A 54 -11.53 -24.07 0.06
CA GLY A 54 -12.11 -25.05 0.95
C GLY A 54 -12.29 -24.46 2.34
N SER A 55 -13.44 -24.77 2.90
CA SER A 55 -13.67 -24.65 4.33
C SER A 55 -12.92 -25.78 5.05
N GLU A 56 -11.70 -25.51 5.51
CA GLU A 56 -10.98 -26.33 6.49
C GLU A 56 -10.58 -25.45 7.68
N ASP A 57 -11.55 -25.16 8.54
CA ASP A 57 -11.32 -24.51 9.84
C ASP A 57 -11.06 -25.57 10.91
N SER A 58 -9.78 -25.69 11.25
CA SER A 58 -9.25 -25.81 12.60
C SER A 58 -9.58 -27.10 13.38
N GLU A 59 -8.76 -28.13 13.21
CA GLU A 59 -8.61 -29.20 14.21
C GLU A 59 -8.01 -28.61 15.49
N GLU A 60 -8.80 -28.71 16.57
CA GLU A 60 -8.46 -28.41 17.95
C GLU A 60 -7.32 -29.34 18.41
N GLU A 61 -6.08 -28.85 18.42
CA GLU A 61 -4.94 -29.56 19.03
C GLU A 61 -5.21 -29.66 20.54
N SER A 62 -5.68 -30.83 20.95
CA SER A 62 -5.92 -31.20 22.34
C SER A 62 -4.64 -31.02 23.16
N GLU A 63 -4.65 -30.04 24.05
CA GLU A 63 -3.68 -29.93 25.15
C GLU A 63 -3.97 -31.06 26.16
N GLU A 64 -3.59 -32.29 25.81
CA GLU A 64 -3.53 -33.38 26.77
C GLU A 64 -2.33 -33.15 27.68
N GLU A 65 -2.56 -32.45 28.79
CA GLU A 65 -1.66 -32.49 29.94
C GLU A 65 -1.59 -33.95 30.43
N VAL A 66 -0.55 -34.67 30.04
CA VAL A 66 -0.33 -36.07 30.42
C VAL A 66 -0.05 -36.13 31.92
N LYS A 67 -1.10 -36.29 32.73
CA LYS A 67 -1.01 -36.44 34.18
C LYS A 67 -0.66 -37.89 34.52
N GLY A 68 0.42 -38.09 35.28
CA GLY A 68 0.85 -39.39 35.79
C GLY A 68 2.13 -39.93 35.15
N ALA A 69 2.27 -41.26 35.11
CA ALA A 69 3.49 -41.95 34.68
C ALA A 69 3.92 -41.66 33.22
N GLY A 70 3.00 -41.18 32.37
CA GLY A 70 3.30 -40.78 30.99
C GLY A 70 4.29 -39.60 30.88
N ALA A 71 4.42 -38.77 31.91
CA ALA A 71 5.45 -37.72 31.97
C ALA A 71 6.87 -38.25 32.25
N LEU A 72 6.99 -39.48 32.74
CA LEU A 72 8.27 -40.15 33.02
C LEU A 72 8.79 -40.98 31.84
N ILE A 73 7.94 -41.24 30.84
CA ILE A 73 8.30 -42.06 29.69
C ILE A 73 9.00 -41.16 28.66
N GLU A 74 10.24 -41.51 28.32
CA GLU A 74 11.02 -40.82 27.29
C GLU A 74 10.44 -41.13 25.90
N ILE A 75 9.88 -40.11 25.24
CA ILE A 75 9.28 -40.24 23.91
C ILE A 75 10.37 -40.05 22.85
N GLU A 76 10.89 -41.15 22.31
CA GLU A 76 11.89 -41.19 21.21
C GLU A 76 11.24 -41.08 19.81
N ASN A 77 10.32 -40.14 19.61
CA ASN A 77 9.77 -39.90 18.27
C ASN A 77 10.63 -38.87 17.51
N PRO A 78 11.33 -39.25 16.43
CA PRO A 78 12.24 -38.35 15.70
C PRO A 78 11.54 -37.17 15.01
N ASN A 79 10.23 -37.26 14.76
CA ASN A 79 9.43 -36.16 14.21
C ASN A 79 8.74 -35.31 15.29
N ARG A 80 8.94 -35.62 16.57
CA ARG A 80 8.29 -34.88 17.66
C ARG A 80 8.96 -33.53 17.84
N GLN A 81 8.22 -32.47 17.50
CA GLN A 81 8.64 -31.10 17.79
C GLN A 81 8.45 -30.84 19.29
N THR A 82 9.55 -30.79 20.04
CA THR A 82 9.52 -30.39 21.45
C THR A 82 9.37 -28.87 21.53
N LYS A 83 8.32 -28.40 22.22
CA LYS A 83 8.14 -26.98 22.52
C LYS A 83 9.33 -26.53 23.40
N LYS A 84 10.27 -25.76 22.83
CA LYS A 84 11.47 -25.30 23.54
C LYS A 84 11.06 -24.36 24.67
N ALA A 85 11.61 -24.58 25.87
CA ALA A 85 11.41 -23.68 26.99
C ALA A 85 11.89 -22.26 26.65
N PHE A 86 11.16 -21.25 27.10
CA PHE A 86 11.46 -19.83 26.90
C PHE A 86 12.81 -19.48 27.52
N VAL A 87 13.79 -19.13 26.67
CA VAL A 87 15.08 -18.60 27.12
C VAL A 87 14.89 -17.12 27.49
N LYS A 88 15.37 -16.71 28.68
CA LYS A 88 15.33 -15.32 29.12
C LYS A 88 16.17 -14.43 28.20
N ALA A 89 15.56 -13.33 27.73
CA ALA A 89 16.15 -12.38 26.78
C ALA A 89 17.52 -11.81 27.18
N ALA A 90 17.90 -11.88 28.46
CA ALA A 90 19.18 -11.39 28.96
C ALA A 90 20.41 -12.23 28.55
N ASN A 91 20.23 -13.44 28.02
CA ASN A 91 21.33 -14.33 27.59
C ASN A 91 21.48 -14.42 26.06
N VAL A 92 20.80 -13.56 25.29
CA VAL A 92 20.93 -13.53 23.82
C VAL A 92 21.98 -12.48 23.45
N GLU A 93 23.14 -12.93 23.00
CA GLU A 93 24.17 -12.03 22.43
C GLU A 93 23.68 -11.49 21.08
N GLU A 94 23.61 -10.16 20.93
CA GLU A 94 23.13 -9.44 19.75
C GLU A 94 24.16 -9.39 18.60
N THR A 95 24.86 -10.50 18.29
CA THR A 95 26.00 -10.42 17.35
C THR A 95 25.61 -10.43 15.87
N ASP A 96 24.34 -10.65 15.51
CA ASP A 96 23.90 -10.55 14.12
C ASP A 96 22.51 -9.91 14.05
N ALA A 97 22.43 -8.72 13.44
CA ALA A 97 21.16 -8.12 13.09
C ALA A 97 20.34 -9.14 12.28
N PRO A 98 19.04 -9.32 12.58
CA PRO A 98 18.21 -10.32 11.90
C PRO A 98 18.30 -10.08 10.40
N GLN A 99 18.86 -11.04 9.67
CA GLN A 99 18.97 -10.95 8.23
C GLN A 99 17.56 -10.94 7.66
N LEU A 100 17.09 -9.76 7.27
CA LEU A 100 15.79 -9.59 6.64
C LEU A 100 15.59 -10.65 5.57
N SER A 101 14.41 -11.27 5.60
CA SER A 101 14.03 -12.29 4.63
C SER A 101 14.22 -11.74 3.22
N ARG A 102 14.57 -12.59 2.26
CA ARG A 102 14.75 -12.19 0.86
C ARG A 102 13.56 -11.36 0.36
N ARG A 103 12.36 -11.75 0.77
CA ARG A 103 11.10 -11.05 0.46
C ARG A 103 11.05 -9.63 1.04
N GLU A 104 11.55 -9.42 2.25
CA GLU A 104 11.56 -8.11 2.92
C GLU A 104 12.61 -7.19 2.30
N LYS A 105 13.77 -7.72 1.91
CA LYS A 105 14.81 -6.96 1.21
C LYS A 105 14.31 -6.41 -0.12
N GLU A 106 13.66 -7.25 -0.92
CA GLU A 106 13.08 -6.85 -2.20
C GLU A 106 11.94 -5.82 -2.03
N GLN A 107 11.12 -5.95 -0.98
CA GLN A 107 10.08 -4.95 -0.67
C GLN A 107 10.68 -3.60 -0.28
N ILE A 108 11.71 -3.58 0.57
CA ILE A 108 12.39 -2.34 0.97
C ILE A 108 13.08 -1.69 -0.23
N GLU A 109 13.72 -2.48 -1.09
CA GLU A 109 14.34 -1.97 -2.30
C GLU A 109 13.31 -1.36 -3.25
N LYS A 110 12.16 -2.02 -3.45
CA LYS A 110 11.06 -1.49 -4.25
C LYS A 110 10.52 -0.17 -3.69
N GLN A 111 10.37 -0.08 -2.36
CA GLN A 111 9.96 1.17 -1.70
C GLN A 111 11.01 2.27 -1.88
N LYS A 112 12.29 1.96 -1.70
CA LYS A 112 13.40 2.90 -1.92
C LYS A 112 13.48 3.37 -3.37
N ALA A 113 13.31 2.48 -4.34
CA ALA A 113 13.30 2.81 -5.76
C ALA A 113 12.13 3.74 -6.12
N HIS A 114 10.93 3.46 -5.61
CA HIS A 114 9.76 4.32 -5.78
C HIS A 114 9.99 5.70 -5.15
N ALA A 115 10.51 5.76 -3.92
CA ALA A 115 10.83 7.01 -3.26
C ALA A 115 11.90 7.81 -4.03
N ALA A 116 12.93 7.14 -4.55
CA ALA A 116 13.97 7.77 -5.36
C ALA A 116 13.41 8.33 -6.67
N TYR A 117 12.50 7.60 -7.33
CA TYR A 117 11.79 8.08 -8.51
C TYR A 117 10.97 9.33 -8.19
N MET A 118 10.14 9.27 -7.14
CA MET A 118 9.32 10.40 -6.70
C MET A 118 10.17 11.62 -6.34
N LYS A 119 11.30 11.41 -5.67
CA LYS A 119 12.26 12.47 -5.37
C LYS A 119 12.84 13.10 -6.64
N ARG A 120 13.30 12.29 -7.60
CA ARG A 120 13.80 12.80 -8.90
C ARG A 120 12.71 13.50 -9.71
N HIS A 121 11.47 13.06 -9.61
CA HIS A 121 10.33 13.70 -10.27
C HIS A 121 10.05 15.07 -9.64
N ALA A 122 10.01 15.15 -8.31
CA ALA A 122 9.86 16.41 -7.58
C ALA A 122 11.00 17.39 -7.86
N GLU A 123 12.23 16.89 -7.98
CA GLU A 123 13.40 17.69 -8.40
C GLU A 123 13.36 18.13 -9.87
N GLY A 124 12.37 17.69 -10.66
CA GLY A 124 12.28 18.04 -12.08
C GLY A 124 13.28 17.31 -12.97
N LYS A 125 13.86 16.19 -12.51
CA LYS A 125 14.92 15.46 -13.25
C LYS A 125 14.37 14.40 -14.20
N THR A 126 13.14 13.91 -13.99
CA THR A 126 12.46 12.98 -14.90
C THR A 126 12.11 13.68 -16.21
N SER A 127 12.03 12.94 -17.32
CA SER A 127 11.66 13.49 -18.63
C SER A 127 10.31 14.21 -18.60
N GLN A 128 9.34 13.62 -17.90
CA GLN A 128 8.01 14.20 -17.69
C GLN A 128 8.08 15.54 -16.95
N ALA A 129 8.73 15.58 -15.79
CA ALA A 129 8.81 16.80 -15.00
C ALA A 129 9.60 17.90 -15.72
N LYS A 130 10.65 17.55 -16.48
CA LYS A 130 11.36 18.49 -17.36
C LYS A 130 10.45 19.10 -18.42
N ALA A 131 9.60 18.29 -19.06
CA ALA A 131 8.65 18.77 -20.06
C ALA A 131 7.63 19.72 -19.44
N ASP A 132 7.12 19.40 -18.25
CA ASP A 132 6.18 20.27 -17.53
C ASP A 132 6.82 21.60 -17.10
N LEU A 133 8.06 21.55 -16.59
CA LEU A 133 8.82 22.77 -16.30
C LEU A 133 9.08 23.61 -17.56
N ALA A 134 9.38 22.98 -18.70
CA ALA A 134 9.56 23.67 -19.97
C ALA A 134 8.26 24.34 -20.45
N ARG A 135 7.12 23.65 -20.34
CA ARG A 135 5.80 24.23 -20.63
C ARG A 135 5.51 25.44 -19.75
N LEU A 136 5.78 25.34 -18.44
CA LEU A 136 5.62 26.45 -17.52
C LEU A 136 6.56 27.62 -17.83
N ALA A 137 7.79 27.35 -18.29
CA ALA A 137 8.75 28.38 -18.69
C ALA A 137 8.25 29.17 -19.90
N ILE A 138 7.70 28.51 -20.91
CA ILE A 138 7.09 29.17 -22.09
C ILE A 138 5.95 30.10 -21.67
N ILE A 139 5.07 29.64 -20.77
CA ILE A 139 3.96 30.47 -20.25
C ILE A 139 4.51 31.68 -19.49
N LYS A 140 5.55 31.50 -18.66
CA LYS A 140 6.20 32.60 -17.93
C LYS A 140 6.81 33.62 -18.90
N GLN A 141 7.48 33.17 -19.97
CA GLN A 141 8.02 34.04 -21.02
C GLN A 141 6.92 34.86 -21.68
N HIS A 142 5.85 34.22 -22.16
CA HIS A 142 4.71 34.92 -22.77
C HIS A 142 4.07 35.95 -21.83
N ARG A 143 3.95 35.63 -20.54
CA ARG A 143 3.42 36.57 -19.53
C ARG A 143 4.35 37.77 -19.33
N ALA A 144 5.65 37.53 -19.23
CA ALA A 144 6.65 38.58 -19.07
C ALA A 144 6.69 39.50 -20.30
N GLU A 145 6.69 38.93 -21.51
CA GLU A 145 6.64 39.70 -22.76
C GLU A 145 5.36 40.53 -22.87
N ALA A 146 4.20 39.96 -22.53
CA ALA A 146 2.95 40.69 -22.53
C ALA A 146 2.91 41.80 -21.47
N ALA A 147 3.55 41.62 -20.30
CA ALA A 147 3.69 42.67 -19.30
C ALA A 147 4.61 43.79 -19.80
N ALA A 148 5.80 43.45 -20.32
CA ALA A 148 6.75 44.39 -20.90
C ALA A 148 6.15 45.19 -22.06
N ARG A 149 5.37 44.53 -22.94
CA ARG A 149 4.65 45.20 -24.03
C ARG A 149 3.63 46.22 -23.49
N ARG A 150 2.85 45.85 -22.48
CA ARG A 150 1.90 46.79 -21.84
C ARG A 150 2.59 47.96 -21.16
N GLU A 151 3.73 47.74 -20.51
CA GLU A 151 4.52 48.79 -19.88
C GLU A 151 5.13 49.75 -20.90
N ALA A 152 5.66 49.23 -22.01
CA ALA A 152 6.18 50.04 -23.10
C ALA A 152 5.07 50.89 -23.75
N GLU A 153 3.90 50.31 -24.01
CA GLU A 153 2.74 51.03 -24.55
C GLU A 153 2.22 52.12 -23.60
N LYS A 154 2.22 51.87 -22.28
CA LYS A 154 1.87 52.88 -21.28
C LYS A 154 2.88 54.02 -21.27
N LYS A 155 4.18 53.72 -21.22
CA LYS A 155 5.24 54.74 -21.22
C LYS A 155 5.23 55.59 -22.50
N ALA A 156 4.94 54.98 -23.65
CA ALA A 156 4.80 55.71 -24.92
C ALA A 156 3.60 56.66 -24.91
N LYS A 157 2.47 56.25 -24.31
CA LYS A 157 1.29 57.10 -24.13
C LYS A 157 1.53 58.23 -23.15
N ASP A 158 2.23 57.97 -22.04
CA ASP A 158 2.52 59.01 -21.03
C ASP A 158 3.55 60.02 -21.53
N SER A 159 4.41 59.64 -22.47
CA SER A 159 5.40 60.53 -23.10
C SER A 159 4.87 61.33 -24.30
N LYS A 160 3.61 61.12 -24.69
CA LYS A 160 2.98 61.75 -25.85
C LYS A 160 1.85 62.68 -25.44
#